data_AF-A0A2P5MR55-F1
#
_entry.id   AF-A0A2P5MR55-F1
#
_cell.length_a   1.000
_cell.length_b   1.000
_cell.length_c   1.000
_cell.angle_alpha   90.00
_cell.angle_beta   90.00
_cell.angle_gamma   90.00
#
_symmetry.space_group_name_H-M   'P 1'
#
loop_
_entity.id
_entity.type
_entity.pdbx_description
1 polymer ?
#
loop_
_entity_poly.entity_id
_entity_poly.type
_entity_poly.pdbx_seq_one_letter_code
_entity_poly.pdbx_strand_id
1 'polypeptide(L)'
;MPHAVYEDVVEKFFQIVARECWVDYDYSSKNVENVIHDPQRIARATLEDIKAMLTWSERGERFGEGHWEGVINEGLVRNILLRLQELQPNGNQQER
;
A
#
# COMPACT_ATOMS: atom_id res chain seq x y z
N MET A 1 4.35 6.62 24.66
CA MET A 1 3.23 7.29 23.98
C MET A 1 2.11 6.26 23.86
N PRO A 2 0.82 6.62 23.96
CA PRO A 2 -0.25 5.66 23.74
C PRO A 2 -0.21 5.23 22.28
N HIS A 3 0.00 3.94 22.02
CA HIS A 3 -0.03 3.40 20.67
C HIS A 3 -1.35 3.78 19.98
N ALA A 4 -1.28 4.19 18.73
CA ALA A 4 -2.47 4.35 17.89
C ALA A 4 -3.26 3.01 17.90
N VAL A 5 -4.55 3.10 18.20
CA VAL A 5 -5.43 1.93 18.26
C VAL A 5 -6.15 1.82 16.93
N TYR A 6 -5.80 0.80 16.15
CA TYR A 6 -6.42 0.53 14.86
C TYR A 6 -7.42 -0.61 14.97
N GLU A 7 -8.38 -0.67 14.04
CA GLU A 7 -9.20 -1.85 13.89
C GLU A 7 -8.35 -3.07 13.51
N ASP A 8 -8.71 -4.26 14.00
CA ASP A 8 -8.06 -5.54 13.69
C ASP A 8 -7.76 -5.74 12.21
N VAL A 9 -8.66 -5.29 11.33
CA VAL A 9 -8.52 -5.46 9.88
C VAL A 9 -7.35 -4.64 9.33
N VAL A 10 -7.11 -3.44 9.87
CA VAL A 10 -6.01 -2.56 9.50
C VAL A 10 -4.69 -3.17 9.97
N GLU A 11 -4.64 -3.62 11.22
CA GLU A 11 -3.43 -4.28 11.76
C GLU A 11 -3.09 -5.55 10.95
N LYS A 12 -4.08 -6.41 10.70
CA LYS A 12 -3.89 -7.63 9.89
C LYS A 12 -3.44 -7.31 8.48
N PHE A 13 -3.98 -6.27 7.86
CA PHE A 13 -3.55 -5.81 6.54
C PHE A 13 -2.07 -5.41 6.55
N PHE A 14 -1.64 -4.54 7.47
CA PHE A 14 -0.25 -4.10 7.51
C PHE A 14 0.72 -5.21 7.96
N GLN A 15 0.27 -6.17 8.77
CA GLN A 15 1.02 -7.41 9.04
C GLN A 15 1.24 -8.25 7.77
N ILE A 16 0.27 -8.30 6.85
CA ILE A 16 0.43 -8.97 5.55
C ILE A 16 1.39 -8.19 4.65
N VAL A 17 1.26 -6.87 4.61
CA VAL A 17 2.17 -5.98 3.85
C VAL A 17 3.61 -6.11 4.33
N ALA A 18 3.83 -6.34 5.62
CA ALA A 18 5.17 -6.53 6.19
C ALA A 18 5.85 -7.87 5.80
N ARG A 19 5.16 -8.78 5.09
CA ARG A 19 5.74 -10.06 4.66
C ARG A 19 6.74 -9.86 3.52
N GLU A 20 7.78 -10.69 3.49
CA GLU A 20 8.91 -10.60 2.54
C GLU A 20 8.48 -10.50 1.07
N CYS A 21 7.40 -11.17 0.67
CA CYS A 21 6.93 -11.11 -0.72
C CYS A 21 6.42 -9.73 -1.17
N TRP A 22 6.07 -8.85 -0.22
CA TRP A 22 5.58 -7.49 -0.44
C TRP A 22 6.60 -6.40 -0.16
N VAL A 23 7.64 -6.71 0.60
CA VAL A 23 8.66 -5.73 1.02
C VAL A 23 9.60 -5.42 -0.15
N ASP A 24 9.80 -4.13 -0.40
CA ASP A 24 10.84 -3.60 -1.27
C ASP A 24 11.89 -2.87 -0.42
N TYR A 25 13.05 -3.50 -0.23
CA TYR A 25 14.13 -2.92 0.58
C TYR A 25 14.77 -1.69 -0.06
N ASP A 26 14.60 -1.48 -1.36
CA ASP A 26 15.14 -0.32 -2.10
C ASP A 26 14.05 0.71 -2.45
N TYR A 27 12.89 0.66 -1.78
CA TYR A 27 11.77 1.57 -2.07
C TYR A 27 12.17 3.06 -2.02
N SER A 28 13.18 3.44 -1.22
CA SER A 28 13.67 4.82 -1.12
C SER A 28 14.27 5.35 -2.43
N SER A 29 14.83 4.49 -3.28
CA SER A 29 15.41 4.90 -4.57
C SER A 29 14.34 5.24 -5.61
N LYS A 30 13.09 4.78 -5.39
CA LYS A 30 11.97 4.88 -6.32
C LYS A 30 11.13 6.14 -6.17
N ASN A 31 11.51 7.04 -5.25
CA ASN A 31 10.88 8.35 -5.06
C ASN A 31 9.34 8.26 -4.87
N VAL A 32 8.93 7.31 -4.04
CA VAL A 32 7.54 6.91 -3.79
C VAL A 32 6.64 8.09 -3.41
N GLU A 33 7.17 9.07 -2.68
CA GLU A 33 6.46 10.29 -2.26
C GLU A 33 5.89 11.09 -3.45
N ASN A 34 6.56 11.06 -4.61
CA ASN A 34 6.08 11.73 -5.82
C ASN A 34 5.05 10.92 -6.62
N VAL A 35 4.71 9.72 -6.18
CA VAL A 35 3.75 8.80 -6.83
C VAL A 35 2.47 8.67 -6.02
N ILE A 36 2.58 8.57 -4.70
CA ILE A 36 1.46 8.28 -3.79
C ILE A 36 0.36 9.34 -3.79
N HIS A 37 0.66 10.58 -4.19
CA HIS A 37 -0.31 11.67 -4.26
C HIS A 37 -1.00 11.80 -5.64
N ASP A 38 -0.61 10.98 -6.62
CA ASP A 38 -1.15 11.04 -7.99
C ASP A 38 -1.88 9.72 -8.34
N PRO A 39 -3.22 9.69 -8.25
CA PRO A 39 -4.01 8.51 -8.58
C PRO A 39 -3.79 7.99 -10.00
N GLN A 40 -3.44 8.86 -10.97
CA GLN A 40 -3.18 8.42 -12.35
C GLN A 40 -1.85 7.67 -12.46
N ARG A 41 -0.86 8.04 -11.65
CA ARG A 41 0.40 7.27 -11.55
C ARG A 41 0.17 5.94 -10.88
N ILE A 42 -0.60 5.89 -9.79
CA ILE A 42 -0.94 4.64 -9.10
C ILE A 42 -1.67 3.68 -10.05
N ALA A 43 -2.61 4.18 -10.85
CA ALA A 43 -3.36 3.37 -11.84
C ALA A 43 -2.47 2.76 -12.95
N ARG A 44 -1.25 3.26 -13.14
CA ARG A 44 -0.28 2.73 -14.12
C ARG A 44 0.89 2.01 -13.47
N ALA A 45 0.90 1.93 -12.14
CA ALA A 45 1.98 1.35 -11.37
C ALA A 45 2.23 -0.11 -11.76
N THR A 46 3.50 -0.50 -11.79
CA THR A 46 3.93 -1.89 -11.91
C THR A 46 3.78 -2.60 -10.56
N LEU A 47 3.94 -3.92 -10.54
CA LEU A 47 3.97 -4.67 -9.28
C LEU A 47 5.13 -4.20 -8.38
N GLU A 48 6.27 -3.82 -8.95
CA GLU A 48 7.40 -3.30 -8.19
C GLU A 48 7.10 -1.93 -7.55
N ASP A 49 6.43 -1.04 -8.28
CA ASP A 49 5.98 0.25 -7.74
C ASP A 49 4.98 0.04 -6.59
N ILE A 50 4.07 -0.94 -6.72
CA ILE A 50 3.12 -1.30 -5.67
C ILE A 50 3.83 -1.79 -4.42
N LYS A 51 4.83 -2.67 -4.53
CA LYS A 51 5.61 -3.13 -3.38
C LYS A 51 6.33 -1.97 -2.70
N ALA A 52 6.87 -1.03 -3.48
CA ALA A 52 7.50 0.17 -2.94
C ALA A 52 6.50 1.06 -2.18
N MET A 53 5.32 1.31 -2.74
CA MET A 53 4.24 2.09 -2.08
C MET A 53 3.73 1.42 -0.80
N LEU A 54 3.54 0.09 -0.84
CA LEU A 54 3.12 -0.68 0.33
C LEU A 54 4.19 -0.68 1.43
N THR A 55 5.47 -0.79 1.06
CA THR A 55 6.59 -0.70 2.01
C THR A 55 6.67 0.67 2.65
N TRP A 56 6.50 1.75 1.88
CA TRP A 56 6.44 3.11 2.41
C TRP A 56 5.26 3.26 3.40
N SER A 57 4.08 2.75 3.04
CA SER A 57 2.86 2.83 3.87
C SER A 57 3.00 2.06 5.19
N GLU A 58 3.59 0.86 5.19
CA GLU A 58 3.81 0.09 6.42
C GLU A 58 4.83 0.77 7.33
N ARG A 59 5.94 1.24 6.77
CA ARG A 59 7.04 1.80 7.55
C ARG A 59 6.74 3.16 8.13
N GLY A 60 5.89 3.97 7.46
CA GLY A 60 5.59 5.33 7.89
C GLY A 60 5.03 5.42 9.32
N GLU A 61 4.29 4.40 9.78
CA GLU A 61 3.78 4.34 11.16
C GLU A 61 4.88 4.31 12.21
N ARG A 62 6.07 3.81 11.87
CA ARG A 62 7.23 3.81 12.79
C ARG A 62 7.80 5.21 13.00
N PHE A 63 7.48 6.16 12.13
CA PHE A 63 7.99 7.53 12.14
C PHE A 63 6.96 8.56 12.61
N GLY A 64 5.69 8.18 12.70
CA GLY A 64 4.62 9.00 13.25
C GLY A 64 3.35 8.18 13.45
N GLU A 65 2.78 8.26 14.65
CA GLU A 65 1.47 7.68 14.95
C GLU A 65 0.41 8.31 14.04
N GLY A 66 -0.49 7.48 13.50
CA GLY A 66 -1.57 7.93 12.60
C GLY A 66 -1.21 7.92 11.10
N HIS A 67 -0.04 7.41 10.73
CA HIS A 67 0.34 7.29 9.31
C HIS A 67 -0.58 6.33 8.56
N TRP A 68 -0.89 5.16 9.16
CA TRP A 68 -1.82 4.19 8.58
C TRP A 68 -3.21 4.78 8.37
N GLU A 69 -3.70 5.59 9.32
CA GLU A 69 -4.95 6.33 9.16
C GLU A 69 -4.88 7.29 7.97
N GLY A 70 -3.79 8.06 7.85
CA GLY A 70 -3.58 8.99 6.73
C GLY A 70 -3.66 8.31 5.37
N VAL A 71 -2.88 7.25 5.16
CA VAL A 71 -2.83 6.54 3.85
C VAL A 71 -4.14 5.82 3.50
N ILE A 72 -4.95 5.48 4.50
CA ILE A 72 -6.29 4.92 4.30
C ILE A 72 -7.27 6.04 3.92
N ASN A 73 -7.31 7.13 4.68
CA ASN A 73 -8.23 8.24 4.48
C ASN A 73 -7.97 9.01 3.17
N GLU A 74 -6.70 9.12 2.76
CA GLU A 74 -6.31 9.70 1.46
C GLU A 74 -6.65 8.78 0.27
N GLY A 75 -7.06 7.53 0.53
CA GLY A 75 -7.42 6.56 -0.50
C GLY A 75 -6.23 5.89 -1.19
N LEU A 76 -5.00 6.11 -0.72
CA LEU A 76 -3.79 5.48 -1.27
C LEU A 76 -3.90 3.95 -1.24
N VAL A 77 -4.22 3.38 -0.07
CA VAL A 77 -4.39 1.91 0.08
C VAL A 77 -5.44 1.38 -0.88
N ARG A 78 -6.58 2.07 -1.01
CA ARG A 78 -7.65 1.70 -1.94
C ARG A 78 -7.16 1.68 -3.39
N ASN A 79 -6.45 2.71 -3.83
CA ASN A 79 -5.97 2.83 -5.20
C ASN A 79 -4.92 1.75 -5.52
N ILE A 80 -4.03 1.43 -4.58
CA ILE A 80 -3.08 0.33 -4.70
C ILE A 80 -3.80 -1.01 -4.88
N LEU A 81 -4.81 -1.28 -4.05
CA LEU A 81 -5.55 -2.55 -4.11
C LEU A 81 -6.33 -2.71 -5.43
N LEU A 82 -6.97 -1.65 -5.90
CA LEU A 82 -7.63 -1.64 -7.21
C LEU A 82 -6.63 -1.93 -8.33
N ARG A 83 -5.47 -1.28 -8.29
CA ARG A 83 -4.42 -1.53 -9.28
C ARG A 83 -3.90 -2.97 -9.22
N LEU A 84 -3.73 -3.51 -8.02
CA LEU A 84 -3.28 -4.89 -7.84
C LEU A 84 -4.28 -5.90 -8.41
N GLN A 85 -5.59 -5.63 -8.31
CA GLN A 85 -6.63 -6.44 -8.96
C GLN A 85 -6.48 -6.46 -10.49
N GLU A 86 -6.18 -5.31 -11.11
CA GLU A 86 -5.95 -5.23 -12.56
C GLU A 86 -4.69 -5.98 -13.01
N LEU A 87 -3.68 -6.08 -12.15
CA LEU A 87 -2.42 -6.79 -12.43
C LEU A 87 -2.53 -8.31 -12.28
N GLN A 88 -3.61 -8.84 -11.70
CA GLN A 88 -3.77 -10.28 -11.60
C GLN A 88 -4.03 -10.89 -13.00
N PRO A 89 -3.22 -11.89 -13.43
CA PRO A 89 -3.32 -12.47 -14.77
C PRO A 89 -4.66 -13.16 -15.09
N ASN A 90 -5.58 -13.29 -14.12
CA ASN A 90 -6.89 -13.92 -14.28
C ASN A 90 -8.08 -12.95 -14.05
N GLY A 91 -7.90 -11.65 -14.28
CA GLY A 91 -8.97 -10.64 -14.21
C GLY A 91 -10.04 -10.72 -15.32
N ASN A 92 -10.23 -11.85 -16.00
CA ASN A 92 -11.35 -12.08 -16.91
C ASN A 92 -12.36 -13.05 -16.27
N GLN A 93 -13.49 -12.48 -15.87
CA GLN A 93 -14.83 -13.05 -15.69
C GLN A 93 -14.97 -14.59 -15.62
N GLN A 94 -15.45 -15.10 -14.48
CA GLN A 94 -16.27 -16.31 -14.30
C GLN A 94 -16.65 -16.35 -12.80
N GLU A 95 -17.89 -16.44 -12.29
CA GLU A 95 -19.24 -16.65 -12.83
C GLU A 95 -20.28 -16.12 -11.80
N ARG A 96 -21.41 -15.62 -12.32
CA ARG A 96 -22.77 -15.56 -11.73
C ARG A 96 -23.02 -14.82 -10.42
#